data_AF-A0A0D5M2L2-F1
#
_entry.id   AF-A0A0D5M2L2-F1
#
_cell.length_a   1.000
_cell.length_b   1.000
_cell.length_c   1.000
_cell.angle_alpha   90.00
_cell.angle_beta   90.00
_cell.angle_gamma   90.00
#
_symmetry.space_group_name_H-M   'P 1'
#
loop_
_entity.id
_entity.type
_entity.pdbx_description
1 polymer ?
#
loop_
_entity_poly.entity_id
_entity_poly.type
_entity_poly.pdbx_seq_one_letter_code
_entity_poly.pdbx_strand_id
1 'polypeptide(L)'
;MFGIRKQSKVEAEWQAWLIRRKSLKVAIDELAITEARSSHTVAENKARHAAMDAKAHMGFRRDLQHLPTDKERQSITAALSKHVADLMDKGRTDLAFQPKQELAELKEANKAAEATLQRLESLEGQKDALEIELQSLVSNPPHADLKALEMLEKEQARLNSEKARVREALDSMTDDNGAIKQAVREARAAQKQLDDIEASAALGDSTDSEQRSAAAALAKAKARATKAKEEADKRSSARRGLESKLCKVEEQAEELSLLHNEVALNVYEEQTKESEKRLIDFLEAEEMQSITKQLYEARNGYEKAVAQRQGRRPRTGEQVAVMLPGIKFHHYNTAGNVHGVDVTLKI
;
A
#
# COMPACT_ATOMS: atom_id res chain seq x y z
N MET A 1 6.84 36.60 17.35
CA MET A 1 6.82 35.40 18.22
C MET A 1 5.83 34.41 17.64
N PHE A 2 6.31 33.41 16.90
CA PHE A 2 5.46 32.30 16.44
C PHE A 2 5.25 31.35 17.61
N GLY A 3 4.08 31.45 18.25
CA GLY A 3 3.70 30.50 19.28
C GLY A 3 3.63 29.11 18.68
N ILE A 4 4.50 28.21 19.13
CA ILE A 4 4.41 26.78 18.85
C ILE A 4 3.07 26.35 19.46
N ARG A 5 2.03 26.21 18.64
CA ARG A 5 0.76 25.60 19.07
C ARG A 5 1.11 24.20 19.56
N LYS A 6 0.99 23.98 20.86
CA LYS A 6 1.08 22.63 21.43
C LYS A 6 0.01 21.79 20.75
N GLN A 7 0.44 20.76 20.04
CA GLN A 7 -0.43 19.79 19.40
C GLN A 7 -1.38 19.21 20.45
N SER A 8 -2.66 19.07 20.12
CA SER A 8 -3.61 18.54 21.10
C SER A 8 -3.30 17.07 21.40
N LYS A 9 -3.59 16.60 22.62
CA LYS A 9 -3.34 15.19 23.01
C LYS A 9 -3.98 14.21 22.02
N VAL A 10 -5.21 14.50 21.61
CA VAL A 10 -5.98 13.71 20.62
C VAL A 10 -5.29 13.69 19.26
N GLU A 11 -4.85 14.85 18.77
CA GLU A 11 -4.13 14.97 17.50
C GLU A 11 -2.82 14.17 17.51
N ALA A 12 -2.09 14.17 18.63
CA ALA A 12 -0.86 13.38 18.79
C ALA A 12 -1.13 11.87 18.84
N GLU A 13 -2.20 11.43 19.53
CA GLU A 13 -2.59 10.02 19.61
C GLU A 13 -3.00 9.45 18.24
N TRP A 14 -3.84 10.18 17.52
CA TRP A 14 -4.24 9.79 16.17
C TRP A 14 -3.09 9.82 15.17
N GLN A 15 -2.21 10.83 15.24
CA GLN A 15 -1.03 10.86 14.38
C GLN A 15 -0.10 9.68 14.67
N ALA A 16 0.15 9.36 15.94
CA ALA A 16 0.96 8.21 16.32
C ALA A 16 0.33 6.89 15.83
N TRP A 17 -0.99 6.75 15.93
CA TRP A 17 -1.72 5.60 15.43
C TRP A 17 -1.60 5.46 13.91
N LEU A 18 -1.78 6.54 13.14
CA LEU A 18 -1.62 6.54 11.69
C LEU A 18 -0.20 6.18 11.26
N ILE A 19 0.81 6.75 11.95
CA ILE A 19 2.22 6.45 11.71
C ILE A 19 2.48 4.96 11.94
N ARG A 20 1.99 4.41 13.06
CA ARG A 20 2.17 2.98 13.37
C ARG A 20 1.45 2.07 12.39
N ARG A 21 0.21 2.41 11.99
CA ARG A 21 -0.55 1.69 10.96
C ARG A 21 0.22 1.66 9.65
N LYS A 22 0.76 2.82 9.23
CA LYS A 22 1.57 2.94 8.03
C LYS A 22 2.86 2.14 8.12
N SER A 23 3.58 2.20 9.25
CA SER A 23 4.83 1.46 9.43
C SER A 23 4.62 -0.05 9.39
N LEU A 24 3.52 -0.56 9.96
CA LEU A 24 3.19 -1.99 9.90
C LEU A 24 2.88 -2.45 8.47
N LYS A 25 2.09 -1.67 7.72
CA LYS A 25 1.83 -1.95 6.30
C LYS A 25 3.10 -1.99 5.47
N VAL A 26 3.96 -0.99 5.64
CA VAL A 26 5.26 -0.94 4.97
C VAL A 26 6.12 -2.15 5.35
N ALA A 27 6.17 -2.50 6.64
CA ALA A 27 6.93 -3.66 7.09
C ALA A 27 6.43 -4.97 6.45
N ILE A 28 5.10 -5.14 6.29
CA ILE A 28 4.50 -6.30 5.62
C ILE A 28 4.87 -6.31 4.12
N ASP A 29 4.75 -5.18 3.44
CA ASP A 29 5.05 -5.06 2.01
C ASP A 29 6.53 -5.26 1.68
N GLU A 30 7.43 -4.89 2.61
CA GLU A 30 8.88 -5.03 2.49
C GLU A 30 9.37 -6.47 2.75
N LEU A 31 8.52 -7.36 3.28
CA LEU A 31 8.88 -8.76 3.41
C LEU A 31 9.06 -9.39 2.03
N ALA A 32 10.29 -9.78 1.72
CA ALA A 32 10.68 -10.41 0.46
C ALA A 32 10.20 -11.87 0.32
N ILE A 33 8.94 -12.16 0.68
CA ILE A 33 8.36 -13.51 0.68
C ILE A 33 8.31 -14.07 -0.73
N THR A 34 7.94 -13.27 -1.73
CA THR A 34 7.91 -13.73 -3.13
C THR A 34 9.29 -14.14 -3.62
N GLU A 35 10.33 -13.35 -3.29
CA GLU A 35 11.72 -13.68 -3.60
C GLU A 35 12.15 -14.95 -2.85
N ALA A 36 11.86 -15.05 -1.55
CA ALA A 36 12.17 -16.22 -0.74
C ALA A 36 11.49 -17.50 -1.25
N ARG A 37 10.21 -17.42 -1.66
CA ARG A 37 9.47 -18.52 -2.30
C ARG A 37 10.12 -18.94 -3.61
N SER A 38 10.51 -17.98 -4.45
CA SER A 38 11.20 -18.28 -5.71
C SER A 38 12.56 -18.95 -5.48
N SER A 39 13.33 -18.44 -4.52
CA SER A 39 14.63 -18.98 -4.12
C SER A 39 14.52 -20.40 -3.57
N HIS A 40 13.54 -20.64 -2.69
CA HIS A 40 13.22 -21.97 -2.19
C HIS A 40 12.82 -22.92 -3.32
N THR A 41 11.95 -22.50 -4.23
CA THR A 41 11.55 -23.32 -5.39
C THR A 41 12.75 -23.73 -6.25
N VAL A 42 13.68 -22.81 -6.50
CA VAL A 42 14.91 -23.10 -7.25
C VAL A 42 15.81 -24.08 -6.49
N ALA A 43 16.03 -23.85 -5.20
CA ALA A 43 16.87 -24.72 -4.36
C ALA A 43 16.28 -26.13 -4.20
N GLU A 44 14.96 -26.22 -3.98
CA GLU A 44 14.17 -27.45 -3.89
C GLU A 44 14.28 -28.25 -5.20
N ASN A 45 14.09 -27.60 -6.35
CA ASN A 45 14.25 -28.26 -7.65
C ASN A 45 15.68 -28.75 -7.87
N LYS A 46 16.69 -27.95 -7.52
CA LYS A 46 18.10 -28.38 -7.60
C LYS A 46 18.36 -29.62 -6.74
N ALA A 47 17.84 -29.66 -5.52
CA ALA A 47 17.95 -30.81 -4.63
C ALA A 47 17.25 -32.07 -5.20
N ARG A 48 16.08 -31.90 -5.79
CA ARG A 48 15.34 -32.99 -6.45
C ARG A 48 16.08 -33.55 -7.66
N HIS A 49 16.69 -32.69 -8.47
CA HIS A 49 17.51 -33.12 -9.61
C HIS A 49 18.78 -33.85 -9.15
N ALA A 50 19.52 -33.30 -8.19
CA ALA A 50 20.69 -33.98 -7.62
C ALA A 50 20.34 -35.37 -7.04
N ALA A 51 19.16 -35.51 -6.43
CA ALA A 51 18.68 -36.79 -5.91
C ALA A 51 18.34 -37.79 -7.02
N MET A 52 17.77 -37.31 -8.14
CA MET A 52 17.52 -38.14 -9.33
C MET A 52 18.82 -38.66 -9.95
N ASP A 53 19.82 -37.79 -10.08
CA ASP A 53 21.13 -38.14 -10.63
C ASP A 53 21.83 -39.19 -9.74
N ALA A 54 21.85 -38.97 -8.42
CA ALA A 54 22.33 -39.93 -7.44
C ALA A 54 21.58 -41.29 -7.52
N LYS A 55 20.25 -41.25 -7.66
CA LYS A 55 19.40 -42.46 -7.79
C LYS A 55 19.71 -43.23 -9.08
N ALA A 56 19.94 -42.51 -10.19
CA ALA A 56 20.33 -43.09 -11.47
C ALA A 56 21.73 -43.75 -11.39
N HIS A 57 22.67 -43.13 -10.70
CA HIS A 57 24.02 -43.67 -10.48
C HIS A 57 23.99 -44.98 -9.69
N MET A 58 23.15 -45.05 -8.65
CA MET A 58 22.95 -46.28 -7.86
C MET A 58 22.16 -47.39 -8.61
N GLY A 59 21.81 -47.18 -9.88
CA GLY A 59 21.16 -48.19 -10.72
C GLY A 59 19.64 -48.28 -10.57
N PHE A 60 19.00 -47.39 -9.81
CA PHE A 60 17.54 -47.35 -9.62
C PHE A 60 16.86 -46.60 -10.77
N ARG A 61 16.97 -47.11 -12.01
CA ARG A 61 16.41 -46.46 -13.22
C ARG A 61 14.89 -46.57 -13.39
N ARG A 62 14.20 -47.46 -12.66
CA ARG A 62 12.79 -47.81 -12.93
C ARG A 62 11.76 -46.76 -12.52
N ASP A 63 12.10 -45.86 -11.58
CA ASP A 63 11.15 -44.89 -11.00
C ASP A 63 11.69 -43.45 -11.10
N LEU A 64 11.97 -42.97 -12.31
CA LEU A 64 12.37 -41.57 -12.60
C LEU A 64 11.18 -40.70 -13.08
N GLN A 65 9.94 -41.22 -13.04
CA GLN A 65 8.77 -40.51 -13.54
C GLN A 65 8.27 -39.41 -12.58
N HIS A 66 8.70 -39.44 -11.30
CA HIS A 66 8.28 -38.48 -10.28
C HIS A 66 9.49 -37.87 -9.60
N LEU A 67 9.41 -36.56 -9.32
CA LEU A 67 10.44 -35.84 -8.57
C LEU A 67 10.50 -36.35 -7.13
N PRO A 68 11.71 -36.64 -6.57
CA PRO A 68 11.84 -37.18 -5.22
C PRO A 68 11.29 -36.25 -4.14
N THR A 69 10.43 -36.78 -3.28
CA THR A 69 9.98 -36.12 -2.05
C THR A 69 11.14 -35.95 -1.05
N ASP A 70 10.98 -35.08 -0.05
CA ASP A 70 12.00 -34.83 0.97
C ASP A 70 12.45 -36.12 1.69
N LYS A 71 11.49 -36.97 2.04
CA LYS A 71 11.76 -38.28 2.66
C LYS A 71 12.57 -39.19 1.75
N GLU A 72 12.27 -39.19 0.46
CA GLU A 72 13.03 -39.96 -0.53
C GLU A 72 14.43 -39.38 -0.73
N ARG A 73 14.59 -38.05 -0.76
CA ARG A 73 15.92 -37.41 -0.84
C ARG A 73 16.79 -37.78 0.36
N GLN A 74 16.23 -37.81 1.57
CA GLN A 74 16.95 -38.26 2.76
C GLN A 74 17.35 -39.74 2.66
N SER A 75 16.44 -40.59 2.18
CA SER A 75 16.71 -42.02 1.95
C SER A 75 17.80 -42.24 0.90
N ILE A 76 17.74 -41.53 -0.23
CA ILE A 76 18.76 -41.55 -1.30
C ILE A 76 20.10 -41.07 -0.77
N THR A 77 20.13 -39.97 0.00
CA THR A 77 21.35 -39.46 0.62
C THR A 77 21.98 -40.51 1.55
N ALA A 78 21.18 -41.19 2.37
CA ALA A 78 21.66 -42.23 3.27
C ALA A 78 22.16 -43.46 2.51
N ALA A 79 21.44 -43.91 1.46
CA ALA A 79 21.83 -45.02 0.61
C ALA A 79 23.15 -44.74 -0.13
N LEU A 80 23.29 -43.55 -0.72
CA LEU A 80 24.50 -43.12 -1.41
C LEU A 80 25.69 -42.98 -0.44
N SER A 81 25.45 -42.44 0.76
CA SER A 81 26.48 -42.38 1.80
C SER A 81 26.97 -43.76 2.23
N LYS A 82 26.06 -44.73 2.36
CA LYS A 82 26.43 -46.12 2.65
C LYS A 82 27.21 -46.75 1.49
N HIS A 83 26.78 -46.51 0.26
CA HIS A 83 27.46 -47.02 -0.94
C HIS A 83 28.90 -46.50 -1.05
N VAL A 84 29.11 -45.20 -0.80
CA VAL A 84 30.45 -44.59 -0.74
C VAL A 84 31.30 -45.25 0.34
N ALA A 85 30.76 -45.44 1.56
CA ALA A 85 31.47 -46.09 2.65
C ALA A 85 31.87 -47.54 2.30
N ASP A 86 30.94 -48.33 1.75
CA ASP A 86 31.20 -49.72 1.34
C ASP A 86 32.30 -49.82 0.26
N LEU A 87 32.38 -48.85 -0.67
CA LEU A 87 33.44 -48.80 -1.69
C LEU A 87 34.81 -48.44 -1.08
N MET A 88 34.82 -47.46 -0.16
CA MET A 88 36.03 -47.04 0.55
C MET A 88 36.60 -48.16 1.43
N ASP A 89 35.75 -48.87 2.18
CA ASP A 89 36.14 -50.00 3.03
C ASP A 89 36.70 -51.17 2.22
N LYS A 90 36.23 -51.35 0.97
CA LYS A 90 36.75 -52.35 0.02
C LYS A 90 38.01 -51.89 -0.72
N GLY A 91 38.54 -50.70 -0.42
CA GLY A 91 39.72 -50.13 -1.07
C GLY A 91 39.50 -49.69 -2.53
N ARG A 92 38.25 -49.58 -2.98
CA ARG A 92 37.86 -49.18 -4.35
C ARG A 92 37.71 -47.68 -4.47
N THR A 93 38.79 -46.96 -4.19
CA THR A 93 38.80 -45.48 -4.10
C THR A 93 38.55 -44.80 -5.44
N ASP A 94 38.95 -45.44 -6.53
CA ASP A 94 38.70 -45.06 -7.93
C ASP A 94 37.20 -45.07 -8.27
N LEU A 95 36.50 -46.14 -7.88
CA LEU A 95 35.05 -46.27 -8.08
C LEU A 95 34.23 -45.42 -7.09
N ALA A 96 34.81 -45.04 -5.96
CA ALA A 96 34.16 -44.18 -4.96
C ALA A 96 34.18 -42.68 -5.33
N PHE A 97 35.04 -42.26 -6.27
CA PHE A 97 35.23 -40.83 -6.59
C PHE A 97 33.93 -40.14 -7.03
N GLN A 98 33.23 -40.71 -8.01
CA GLN A 98 32.02 -40.12 -8.56
C GLN A 98 30.82 -40.17 -7.58
N PRO A 99 30.51 -41.31 -6.92
CA PRO A 99 29.51 -41.35 -5.85
C PRO A 99 29.79 -40.36 -4.70
N LYS A 100 31.06 -40.12 -4.38
CA LYS A 100 31.45 -39.16 -3.34
C LYS A 100 31.18 -37.72 -3.77
N GLN A 101 31.43 -37.38 -5.03
CA GLN A 101 31.10 -36.07 -5.58
C GLN A 101 29.58 -35.85 -5.62
N GLU A 102 28.82 -36.82 -6.13
CA GLU A 102 27.35 -36.76 -6.18
C GLU A 102 26.74 -36.66 -4.77
N LEU A 103 27.32 -37.36 -3.78
CA LEU A 103 26.90 -37.24 -2.38
C LEU A 103 27.16 -35.84 -1.82
N ALA A 104 28.29 -35.22 -2.17
CA ALA A 104 28.61 -33.86 -1.75
C ALA A 104 27.64 -32.86 -2.38
N GLU A 105 27.39 -32.97 -3.70
CA GLU A 105 26.45 -32.13 -4.43
C GLU A 105 25.01 -32.26 -3.91
N LEU A 106 24.55 -33.49 -3.64
CA LEU A 106 23.23 -33.75 -3.05
C LEU A 106 23.12 -33.19 -1.62
N LYS A 107 24.14 -33.36 -0.78
CA LYS A 107 24.16 -32.80 0.58
C LYS A 107 24.13 -31.27 0.55
N GLU A 108 24.90 -30.66 -0.34
CA GLU A 108 24.92 -29.21 -0.51
C GLU A 108 23.56 -28.68 -0.99
N ALA A 109 22.96 -29.33 -1.99
CA ALA A 109 21.65 -28.96 -2.52
C ALA A 109 20.53 -29.11 -1.48
N ASN A 110 20.52 -30.21 -0.71
CA ASN A 110 19.57 -30.39 0.40
C ASN A 110 19.74 -29.32 1.48
N LYS A 111 20.99 -29.01 1.87
CA LYS A 111 21.27 -27.94 2.84
C LYS A 111 20.78 -26.58 2.36
N ALA A 112 20.95 -26.27 1.06
CA ALA A 112 20.44 -25.03 0.47
C ALA A 112 18.90 -24.99 0.43
N ALA A 113 18.25 -26.10 0.11
CA ALA A 113 16.79 -26.22 0.14
C ALA A 113 16.24 -26.03 1.55
N GLU A 114 16.85 -26.67 2.56
CA GLU A 114 16.48 -26.50 3.97
C GLU A 114 16.68 -25.06 4.46
N ALA A 115 17.83 -24.43 4.14
CA ALA A 115 18.10 -23.05 4.55
C ALA A 115 17.13 -22.05 3.93
N THR A 116 16.76 -22.24 2.66
CA THR A 116 15.77 -21.39 1.98
C THR A 116 14.35 -21.63 2.51
N LEU A 117 14.01 -22.87 2.88
CA LEU A 117 12.74 -23.19 3.54
C LEU A 117 12.64 -22.53 4.91
N GLN A 118 13.66 -22.66 5.77
CA GLN A 118 13.69 -22.01 7.08
C GLN A 118 13.57 -20.49 6.97
N ARG A 119 14.24 -19.88 5.98
CA ARG A 119 14.11 -18.45 5.71
C ARG A 119 12.70 -18.09 5.28
N LEU A 120 12.07 -18.89 4.41
CA LEU A 120 10.69 -18.68 3.98
C LEU A 120 9.72 -18.78 5.15
N GLU A 121 9.79 -19.85 5.94
CA GLU A 121 8.96 -20.05 7.13
C GLU A 121 9.14 -18.92 8.15
N SER A 122 10.36 -18.43 8.34
CA SER A 122 10.62 -17.29 9.21
C SER A 122 9.98 -16.00 8.70
N LEU A 123 10.02 -15.74 7.39
CA LEU A 123 9.39 -14.56 6.79
C LEU A 123 7.87 -14.67 6.81
N GLU A 124 7.30 -15.85 6.59
CA GLU A 124 5.87 -16.10 6.69
C GLU A 124 5.39 -15.93 8.14
N GLY A 125 6.11 -16.46 9.13
CA GLY A 125 5.80 -16.23 10.54
C GLY A 125 5.93 -14.77 10.97
N GLN A 126 6.90 -14.03 10.43
CA GLN A 126 7.01 -12.58 10.64
C GLN A 126 5.83 -11.82 10.03
N LYS A 127 5.40 -12.22 8.82
CA LYS A 127 4.22 -11.63 8.18
C LYS A 127 2.97 -11.83 9.04
N ASP A 128 2.72 -13.05 9.47
CA ASP A 128 1.54 -13.37 10.29
C ASP A 128 1.54 -12.54 11.59
N ALA A 129 2.70 -12.41 12.25
CA ALA A 129 2.84 -11.58 13.45
C ALA A 129 2.53 -10.09 13.19
N LEU A 130 3.05 -9.54 12.09
CA LEU A 130 2.79 -8.15 11.69
C LEU A 130 1.33 -7.92 11.28
N GLU A 131 0.70 -8.88 10.60
CA GLU A 131 -0.72 -8.82 10.24
C GLU A 131 -1.62 -8.86 11.49
N ILE A 132 -1.29 -9.70 12.48
CA ILE A 132 -1.98 -9.73 13.78
C ILE A 132 -1.81 -8.38 14.50
N GLU A 133 -0.61 -7.81 14.52
CA GLU A 133 -0.38 -6.49 15.13
C GLU A 133 -1.17 -5.39 14.42
N LEU A 134 -1.19 -5.40 13.09
CA LEU A 134 -1.96 -4.46 12.28
C LEU A 134 -3.46 -4.60 12.55
N GLN A 135 -3.99 -5.82 12.62
CA GLN A 135 -5.39 -6.07 12.93
C GLN A 135 -5.75 -5.59 14.34
N SER A 136 -4.89 -5.84 15.33
CA SER A 136 -5.08 -5.36 16.71
C SER A 136 -5.09 -3.83 16.78
N LEU A 137 -4.21 -3.17 16.03
CA LEU A 137 -4.15 -1.71 15.94
C LEU A 137 -5.41 -1.14 15.29
N VAL A 138 -5.87 -1.74 14.19
CA VAL A 138 -7.08 -1.33 13.46
C VAL A 138 -8.35 -1.52 14.30
N SER A 139 -8.39 -2.57 15.12
CA SER A 139 -9.54 -2.86 16.00
C SER A 139 -9.64 -1.91 17.19
N ASN A 140 -8.56 -1.19 17.51
CA ASN A 140 -8.48 -0.28 18.66
C ASN A 140 -8.01 1.12 18.22
N PRO A 141 -8.81 1.86 17.42
CA PRO A 141 -8.49 3.24 17.08
C PRO A 141 -8.58 4.14 18.32
N PRO A 142 -7.90 5.30 18.34
CA PRO A 142 -8.09 6.31 19.38
C PRO A 142 -9.54 6.84 19.37
N HIS A 143 -9.94 7.54 20.43
CA HIS A 143 -11.30 8.09 20.52
C HIS A 143 -11.57 9.09 19.38
N ALA A 144 -12.68 8.88 18.69
CA ALA A 144 -13.14 9.71 17.58
C ALA A 144 -13.83 10.98 18.12
N ASP A 145 -13.28 12.15 17.83
CA ASP A 145 -13.90 13.45 18.11
C ASP A 145 -13.74 14.40 16.90
N LEU A 146 -14.27 15.62 16.98
CA LEU A 146 -14.10 16.62 15.91
C LEU A 146 -12.64 16.94 15.61
N LYS A 147 -11.74 16.87 16.61
CA LYS A 147 -10.32 17.15 16.40
C LYS A 147 -9.64 16.01 15.64
N ALA A 148 -10.09 14.77 15.82
CA ALA A 148 -9.69 13.63 15.02
C ALA A 148 -10.06 13.86 13.54
N LEU A 149 -11.27 14.34 13.26
CA LEU A 149 -11.69 14.69 11.89
C LEU A 149 -10.82 15.78 11.27
N GLU A 150 -10.63 16.91 11.96
CA GLU A 150 -9.76 17.99 11.49
C GLU A 150 -8.33 17.51 11.19
N MET A 151 -7.83 16.55 11.97
CA MET A 151 -6.51 15.96 11.72
C MET A 151 -6.51 15.07 10.47
N LEU A 152 -7.51 14.19 10.31
CA LEU A 152 -7.64 13.34 9.14
C LEU A 152 -7.78 14.18 7.85
N GLU A 153 -8.52 15.28 7.90
CA GLU A 153 -8.63 16.25 6.80
C GLU A 153 -7.27 16.90 6.45
N LYS A 154 -6.48 17.30 7.46
CA LYS A 154 -5.12 17.82 7.22
C LYS A 154 -4.22 16.78 6.57
N GLU A 155 -4.28 15.54 7.02
CA GLU A 155 -3.47 14.45 6.45
C GLU A 155 -3.93 14.12 5.02
N GLN A 156 -5.23 14.19 4.73
CA GLN A 156 -5.77 14.04 3.38
C GLN A 156 -5.30 15.17 2.46
N ALA A 157 -5.31 16.42 2.94
CA ALA A 157 -4.75 17.56 2.22
C ALA A 157 -3.25 17.39 1.96
N ARG A 158 -2.49 16.85 2.93
CA ARG A 158 -1.05 16.54 2.77
C ARG A 158 -0.83 15.50 1.66
N LEU A 159 -1.60 14.41 1.65
CA LEU A 159 -1.53 13.38 0.61
C LEU A 159 -1.92 13.91 -0.76
N ASN A 160 -2.97 14.73 -0.86
CA ASN A 160 -3.37 15.39 -2.11
C ASN A 160 -2.28 16.33 -2.65
N SER A 161 -1.61 17.07 -1.77
CA SER A 161 -0.45 17.89 -2.15
C SER A 161 0.75 17.05 -2.61
N GLU A 162 1.02 15.92 -1.95
CA GLU A 162 2.06 14.99 -2.39
C GLU A 162 1.75 14.36 -3.75
N LYS A 163 0.50 13.93 -3.97
CA LYS A 163 -0.02 13.44 -5.24
C LYS A 163 0.15 14.46 -6.36
N ALA A 164 -0.20 15.72 -6.13
CA ALA A 164 -0.03 16.80 -7.09
C ALA A 164 1.46 17.01 -7.46
N ARG A 165 2.36 17.04 -6.46
CA ARG A 165 3.80 17.16 -6.70
C ARG A 165 4.39 15.99 -7.50
N VAL A 166 3.95 14.76 -7.23
CA VAL A 166 4.42 13.58 -8.00
C VAL A 166 3.91 13.64 -9.44
N ARG A 167 2.65 14.04 -9.66
CA ARG A 167 2.10 14.23 -11.01
C ARG A 167 2.83 15.33 -11.77
N GLU A 168 3.06 16.48 -11.14
CA GLU A 168 3.83 17.56 -11.75
C GLU A 168 5.27 17.11 -12.10
N ALA A 169 5.91 16.35 -11.21
CA ALA A 169 7.23 15.77 -11.52
C ALA A 169 7.17 14.83 -12.73
N LEU A 170 6.17 13.95 -12.81
CA LEU A 170 5.96 13.06 -13.97
C LEU A 170 5.71 13.85 -15.26
N ASP A 171 4.86 14.87 -15.21
CA ASP A 171 4.53 15.71 -16.37
C ASP A 171 5.75 16.52 -16.85
N SER A 172 6.65 16.90 -15.93
CA SER A 172 7.91 17.58 -16.27
C SER A 172 8.96 16.66 -16.90
N MET A 173 8.81 15.33 -16.77
CA MET A 173 9.71 14.36 -17.40
C MET A 173 9.32 14.16 -18.87
N THR A 174 9.79 15.06 -19.74
CA THR A 174 9.60 14.94 -21.18
C THR A 174 10.34 13.75 -21.79
N ASP A 175 9.73 13.11 -22.80
CA ASP A 175 10.34 12.02 -23.56
C ASP A 175 11.47 12.53 -24.46
N ASP A 176 12.71 12.45 -23.96
CA ASP A 176 13.93 12.84 -24.68
C ASP A 176 14.40 11.83 -25.75
N ASN A 177 13.46 11.05 -26.28
CA ASN A 177 13.70 10.18 -27.43
C ASN A 177 14.28 10.96 -28.63
N GLY A 178 14.05 12.27 -28.70
CA GLY A 178 14.69 13.17 -29.66
C GLY A 178 16.21 13.25 -29.50
N ALA A 179 16.71 13.43 -28.27
CA ALA A 179 18.14 13.55 -27.98
C ALA A 179 18.91 12.25 -28.28
N ILE A 180 18.32 11.09 -27.95
CA ILE A 180 18.90 9.78 -28.29
C ILE A 180 18.98 9.59 -29.80
N LYS A 181 17.88 9.86 -30.51
CA LYS A 181 17.83 9.73 -31.99
C LYS A 181 18.85 10.65 -32.65
N GLN A 182 19.02 11.86 -32.14
CA GLN A 182 20.02 12.81 -32.64
C GLN A 182 21.45 12.32 -32.40
N ALA A 183 21.78 11.87 -31.18
CA ALA A 183 23.11 11.36 -30.86
C ALA A 183 23.47 10.09 -31.66
N VAL A 184 22.51 9.19 -31.90
CA VAL A 184 22.70 8.01 -32.76
C VAL A 184 22.91 8.41 -34.23
N ARG A 185 22.19 9.42 -34.72
CA ARG A 185 22.41 9.97 -36.08
C ARG A 185 23.80 10.58 -36.22
N GLU A 186 24.26 11.35 -35.24
CA GLU A 186 25.61 11.91 -35.22
C GLU A 186 26.68 10.82 -35.22
N ALA A 187 26.50 9.74 -34.45
CA ALA A 187 27.43 8.61 -34.44
C ALA A 187 27.47 7.88 -35.80
N ARG A 188 26.32 7.72 -36.47
CA ARG A 188 26.26 7.13 -37.83
C ARG A 188 26.92 8.03 -38.87
N ALA A 189 26.70 9.35 -38.79
CA ALA A 189 27.33 10.30 -39.70
C ALA A 189 28.86 10.32 -39.53
N ALA A 190 29.36 10.31 -38.29
CA ALA A 190 30.79 10.24 -38.00
C ALA A 190 31.42 8.91 -38.45
N GLN A 191 30.69 7.79 -38.35
CA GLN A 191 31.17 6.50 -38.86
C GLN A 191 31.33 6.55 -40.37
N LYS A 192 30.32 7.04 -41.10
CA LYS A 192 30.39 7.18 -42.55
C LYS A 192 31.56 8.07 -42.98
N GLN A 193 31.81 9.17 -42.29
CA GLN A 193 32.96 10.04 -42.58
C GLN A 193 34.30 9.34 -42.36
N LEU A 194 34.42 8.52 -41.31
CA LEU A 194 35.62 7.71 -41.10
C LEU A 194 35.79 6.69 -42.24
N ASP A 195 34.72 5.99 -42.61
CA ASP A 195 34.75 4.99 -43.69
C ASP A 195 35.15 5.64 -45.03
N ASP A 196 34.63 6.83 -45.34
CA ASP A 196 34.97 7.61 -46.56
C ASP A 196 36.45 8.06 -46.55
N ILE A 197 36.99 8.46 -45.39
CA ILE A 197 38.41 8.86 -45.23
C ILE A 197 39.33 7.64 -45.30
N GLU A 198 38.97 6.52 -44.67
CA GLU A 198 39.73 5.26 -44.74
C GLU A 198 39.78 4.72 -46.18
N ALA A 199 38.67 4.80 -46.92
CA ALA A 199 38.63 4.47 -48.34
C ALA A 199 39.54 5.38 -49.17
N SER A 200 39.54 6.69 -48.90
CA SER A 200 40.42 7.66 -49.57
C SER A 200 41.90 7.42 -49.25
N ALA A 201 42.21 7.04 -48.01
CA ALA A 201 43.56 6.68 -47.60
C ALA A 201 44.07 5.41 -48.30
N ALA A 202 43.20 4.42 -48.53
CA ALA A 202 43.55 3.21 -49.27
C ALA A 202 43.93 3.49 -50.74
N LEU A 203 43.46 4.62 -51.28
CA LEU A 203 43.84 5.12 -52.61
C LEU A 203 45.09 6.03 -52.58
N GLY A 204 45.60 6.37 -51.39
CA GLY A 204 46.75 7.26 -51.19
C GLY A 204 46.40 8.74 -51.08
N ASP A 205 45.12 9.10 -51.04
CA ASP A 205 44.63 10.48 -51.15
C ASP A 205 44.38 11.17 -49.79
N SER A 206 44.55 10.48 -48.66
CA SER A 206 44.33 11.04 -47.31
C SER A 206 45.54 10.88 -46.40
N THR A 207 45.65 11.74 -45.39
CA THR A 207 46.73 11.72 -44.41
C THR A 207 46.39 10.97 -43.12
N ASP A 208 47.39 10.40 -42.45
CA ASP A 208 47.27 9.82 -41.10
C ASP A 208 46.60 10.76 -40.08
N SER A 209 46.77 12.08 -40.25
CA SER A 209 46.17 13.11 -39.40
C SER A 209 44.64 13.14 -39.55
N GLU A 210 44.14 13.05 -40.79
CA GLU A 210 42.71 13.08 -41.10
C GLU A 210 41.99 11.82 -40.59
N GLN A 211 42.62 10.64 -40.76
CA GLN A 211 42.12 9.39 -40.17
C GLN A 211 42.02 9.48 -38.65
N ARG A 212 43.06 9.98 -37.97
CA ARG A 212 43.05 10.14 -36.50
C ARG A 212 41.97 11.11 -36.04
N SER A 213 41.75 12.20 -36.77
CA SER A 213 40.71 13.18 -36.45
C SER A 213 39.30 12.60 -36.61
N ALA A 214 39.05 11.87 -37.70
CA ALA A 214 37.78 11.20 -37.96
C ALA A 214 37.49 10.10 -36.93
N ALA A 215 38.51 9.31 -36.56
CA ALA A 215 38.40 8.28 -35.52
C ALA A 215 38.08 8.92 -34.15
N ALA A 216 38.70 10.04 -33.80
CA ALA A 216 38.40 10.78 -32.58
C ALA A 216 36.98 11.37 -32.58
N ALA A 217 36.50 11.89 -33.73
CA ALA A 217 35.14 12.40 -33.89
C ALA A 217 34.10 11.27 -33.70
N LEU A 218 34.34 10.10 -34.29
CA LEU A 218 33.52 8.91 -34.10
C LEU A 218 33.49 8.45 -32.64
N ALA A 219 34.65 8.40 -31.98
CA ALA A 219 34.73 8.02 -30.57
C ALA A 219 33.91 8.98 -29.69
N LYS A 220 33.99 10.29 -29.95
CA LYS A 220 33.20 11.32 -29.25
C LYS A 220 31.70 11.17 -29.51
N ALA A 221 31.29 10.90 -30.75
CA ALA A 221 29.89 10.71 -31.11
C ALA A 221 29.30 9.43 -30.49
N LYS A 222 30.06 8.32 -30.49
CA LYS A 222 29.68 7.07 -29.79
C LYS A 222 29.54 7.31 -28.29
N ALA A 223 30.50 8.00 -27.65
CA ALA A 223 30.41 8.33 -26.24
C ALA A 223 29.17 9.18 -25.90
N ARG A 224 28.83 10.16 -26.75
CA ARG A 224 27.58 10.95 -26.60
C ARG A 224 26.33 10.09 -26.74
N ALA A 225 26.28 9.18 -27.70
CA ALA A 225 25.14 8.26 -27.88
C ALA A 225 24.97 7.32 -26.67
N THR A 226 26.06 6.77 -26.14
CA THR A 226 26.03 5.93 -24.94
C THR A 226 25.54 6.73 -23.73
N LYS A 227 26.07 7.94 -23.51
CA LYS A 227 25.65 8.81 -22.41
C LYS A 227 24.16 9.19 -22.51
N ALA A 228 23.68 9.52 -23.71
CA ALA A 228 22.27 9.84 -23.94
C ALA A 228 21.36 8.63 -23.64
N LYS A 229 21.81 7.41 -23.99
CA LYS A 229 21.10 6.17 -23.64
C LYS A 229 21.06 5.95 -22.13
N GLU A 230 22.19 6.07 -21.44
CA GLU A 230 22.26 5.93 -19.98
C GLU A 230 21.38 6.95 -19.24
N GLU A 231 21.35 8.20 -19.70
CA GLU A 231 20.48 9.24 -19.14
C GLU A 231 19.00 8.93 -19.37
N ALA A 232 18.65 8.41 -20.55
CA ALA A 232 17.29 7.95 -20.84
C ALA A 232 16.87 6.75 -19.98
N ASP A 233 17.76 5.77 -19.79
CA ASP A 233 17.50 4.62 -18.92
C ASP A 233 17.33 5.06 -17.46
N LYS A 234 18.17 6.00 -16.98
CA LYS A 234 18.03 6.60 -15.64
C LYS A 234 16.70 7.33 -15.48
N ARG A 235 16.29 8.11 -16.47
CA ARG A 235 15.00 8.83 -16.44
C ARG A 235 13.81 7.87 -16.52
N SER A 236 13.86 6.84 -17.37
CA SER A 236 12.84 5.80 -17.44
C SER A 236 12.70 5.06 -16.10
N SER A 237 13.82 4.74 -15.46
CA SER A 237 13.82 4.18 -14.10
C SER A 237 13.20 5.14 -13.07
N ALA A 238 13.60 6.42 -13.09
CA ALA A 238 13.04 7.43 -12.20
C ALA A 238 11.53 7.66 -12.44
N ARG A 239 11.08 7.63 -13.69
CA ARG A 239 9.66 7.71 -14.07
C ARG A 239 8.87 6.53 -13.51
N ARG A 240 9.34 5.29 -13.69
CA ARG A 240 8.73 4.09 -13.08
C ARG A 240 8.68 4.19 -11.56
N GLY A 241 9.73 4.74 -10.94
CA GLY A 241 9.77 5.00 -9.50
C GLY A 241 8.72 6.02 -9.05
N LEU A 242 8.54 7.10 -9.80
CA LEU A 242 7.51 8.12 -9.55
C LEU A 242 6.10 7.60 -9.80
N GLU A 243 5.88 6.79 -10.84
CA GLU A 243 4.60 6.12 -11.13
C GLU A 243 4.23 5.15 -10.00
N SER A 244 5.19 4.34 -9.53
CA SER A 244 4.98 3.48 -8.35
C SER A 244 4.68 4.31 -7.10
N LYS A 245 5.38 5.42 -6.89
CA LYS A 245 5.10 6.34 -5.78
C LYS A 245 3.70 6.95 -5.89
N LEU A 246 3.26 7.32 -7.09
CA LEU A 246 1.92 7.86 -7.33
C LEU A 246 0.85 6.85 -6.92
N CYS A 247 0.96 5.60 -7.37
CA CYS A 247 0.06 4.51 -7.00
C CYS A 247 -0.06 4.37 -5.47
N LYS A 248 1.09 4.30 -4.77
CA LYS A 248 1.13 4.20 -3.30
C LYS A 248 0.48 5.39 -2.59
N VAL A 249 0.66 6.61 -3.11
CA VAL A 249 0.03 7.82 -2.53
C VAL A 249 -1.48 7.82 -2.80
N GLU A 250 -1.93 7.33 -3.95
CA GLU A 250 -3.35 7.20 -4.28
C GLU A 250 -4.05 6.17 -3.39
N GLU A 251 -3.45 5.00 -3.20
CA GLU A 251 -3.93 3.98 -2.26
C GLU A 251 -4.02 4.53 -0.83
N GLN A 252 -2.98 5.23 -0.35
CA GLN A 252 -2.98 5.86 0.97
C GLN A 252 -4.09 6.91 1.11
N ALA A 253 -4.35 7.70 0.06
CA ALA A 253 -5.39 8.72 0.09
C ALA A 253 -6.80 8.12 0.12
N GLU A 254 -7.03 7.02 -0.62
CA GLU A 254 -8.30 6.30 -0.63
C GLU A 254 -8.58 5.64 0.73
N GLU A 255 -7.58 4.96 1.30
CA GLU A 255 -7.71 4.38 2.64
C GLU A 255 -7.99 5.42 3.71
N LEU A 256 -7.30 6.56 3.67
CA LEU A 256 -7.52 7.64 4.62
C LEU A 256 -8.92 8.25 4.45
N SER A 257 -9.43 8.31 3.22
CA SER A 257 -10.79 8.78 2.95
C SER A 257 -11.85 7.83 3.53
N LEU A 258 -11.64 6.52 3.43
CA LEU A 258 -12.52 5.53 4.05
C LEU A 258 -12.51 5.68 5.57
N LEU A 259 -11.31 5.76 6.17
CA LEU A 259 -11.16 5.97 7.61
C LEU A 259 -11.81 7.29 8.06
N HIS A 260 -11.63 8.37 7.30
CA HIS A 260 -12.28 9.65 7.57
C HIS A 260 -13.79 9.50 7.62
N ASN A 261 -14.39 8.81 6.65
CA ASN A 261 -15.85 8.62 6.61
C ASN A 261 -16.36 7.77 7.78
N GLU A 262 -15.63 6.72 8.17
CA GLU A 262 -15.95 5.89 9.33
C GLU A 262 -15.89 6.69 10.64
N VAL A 263 -14.83 7.48 10.82
CA VAL A 263 -14.67 8.36 11.99
C VAL A 263 -15.75 9.44 11.98
N ALA A 264 -16.07 10.02 10.82
CA ALA A 264 -17.09 11.06 10.69
C ALA A 264 -18.47 10.54 11.06
N LEU A 265 -18.82 9.33 10.62
CA LEU A 265 -20.06 8.68 11.00
C LEU A 265 -20.18 8.55 12.51
N ASN A 266 -19.14 8.04 13.19
CA ASN A 266 -19.14 7.89 14.64
C ASN A 266 -19.27 9.23 15.38
N VAL A 267 -18.47 10.24 14.98
CA VAL A 267 -18.48 11.57 15.63
C VAL A 267 -19.84 12.25 15.44
N TYR A 268 -20.37 12.26 14.23
CA TYR A 268 -21.64 12.92 13.96
C TYR A 268 -22.83 12.15 14.54
N GLU A 269 -22.76 10.83 14.64
CA GLU A 269 -23.77 10.04 15.35
C GLU A 269 -23.80 10.41 16.84
N GLU A 270 -22.64 10.47 17.50
CA GLU A 270 -22.56 10.89 18.91
C GLU A 270 -23.04 12.33 19.12
N GLN A 271 -22.63 13.26 18.25
CA GLN A 271 -23.10 14.64 18.32
C GLN A 271 -24.59 14.79 18.08
N THR A 272 -25.15 13.99 17.17
CA THR A 272 -26.59 13.97 16.91
C THR A 272 -27.32 13.48 18.14
N LYS A 273 -26.90 12.36 18.73
CA LYS A 273 -27.48 11.84 19.98
C LYS A 273 -27.39 12.84 21.13
N GLU A 274 -26.25 13.51 21.30
CA GLU A 274 -26.10 14.51 22.35
C GLU A 274 -26.99 15.74 22.10
N SER A 275 -27.07 16.21 20.86
CA SER A 275 -27.90 17.36 20.48
C SER A 275 -29.39 17.05 20.57
N GLU A 276 -29.82 15.87 20.13
CA GLU A 276 -31.19 15.38 20.29
C GLU A 276 -31.55 15.26 21.77
N LYS A 277 -30.66 14.70 22.60
CA LYS A 277 -30.87 14.63 24.05
C LYS A 277 -31.01 16.02 24.67
N ARG A 278 -30.11 16.96 24.35
CA ARG A 278 -30.19 18.35 24.83
C ARG A 278 -31.48 19.04 24.39
N LEU A 279 -31.95 18.76 23.17
CA LEU A 279 -33.22 19.29 22.67
C LEU A 279 -34.41 18.72 23.44
N ILE A 280 -34.42 17.42 23.71
CA ILE A 280 -35.45 16.78 24.54
C ILE A 280 -35.43 17.37 25.95
N ASP A 281 -34.27 17.43 26.59
CA ASP A 281 -34.10 18.00 27.94
C ASP A 281 -34.61 19.46 28.00
N PHE A 282 -34.36 20.25 26.95
CA PHE A 282 -34.85 21.63 26.84
C PHE A 282 -36.38 21.70 26.66
N LEU A 283 -36.97 20.81 25.84
CA LEU A 283 -38.41 20.75 25.62
C LEU A 283 -39.16 20.26 26.87
N GLU A 284 -38.55 19.35 27.63
CA GLU A 284 -39.08 18.83 28.89
C GLU A 284 -38.85 19.77 30.09
N ALA A 285 -37.95 20.76 29.96
CA ALA A 285 -37.65 21.69 31.02
C ALA A 285 -38.91 22.46 31.48
N GLU A 286 -39.05 22.59 32.82
CA GLU A 286 -40.17 23.30 33.45
C GLU A 286 -40.33 24.74 32.93
N GLU A 287 -39.23 25.39 32.53
CA GLU A 287 -39.25 26.74 31.97
C GLU A 287 -40.02 26.79 30.64
N MET A 288 -39.80 25.83 29.73
CA MET A 288 -40.52 25.76 28.45
C MET A 288 -41.99 25.41 28.65
N GLN A 289 -42.28 24.51 29.60
CA GLN A 289 -43.66 24.20 30.01
C GLN A 289 -44.36 25.42 30.64
N SER A 290 -43.64 26.21 31.43
CA SER A 290 -44.14 27.44 32.05
C SER A 290 -44.43 28.52 31.01
N ILE A 291 -43.52 28.73 30.05
CA ILE A 291 -43.69 29.71 28.96
C ILE A 291 -44.89 29.33 28.08
N THR A 292 -45.03 28.05 27.70
CA THR A 292 -46.17 27.60 26.89
C THR A 292 -47.49 27.76 27.65
N LYS A 293 -47.52 27.48 28.95
CA LYS A 293 -48.68 27.75 29.81
C LYS A 293 -49.01 29.24 29.91
N GLN A 294 -48.02 30.10 30.14
CA GLN A 294 -48.22 31.55 30.21
C GLN A 294 -48.75 32.12 28.89
N LEU A 295 -48.23 31.63 27.75
CA LEU A 295 -48.71 32.03 26.43
C LEU A 295 -50.16 31.60 26.19
N TYR A 296 -50.51 30.36 26.59
CA TYR A 296 -51.88 29.86 26.53
C TYR A 296 -52.83 30.70 27.40
N GLU A 297 -52.43 31.04 28.62
CA GLU A 297 -53.20 31.91 29.52
C GLU A 297 -53.38 33.32 28.96
N ALA A 298 -52.31 33.95 28.47
CA ALA A 298 -52.33 35.28 27.88
C ALA A 298 -53.23 35.35 26.65
N ARG A 299 -53.17 34.34 25.77
CA ARG A 299 -53.99 34.26 24.56
C ARG A 299 -55.47 34.04 24.88
N ASN A 300 -55.78 33.12 25.80
CA ASN A 300 -57.15 32.96 26.30
C ASN A 300 -57.68 34.25 26.93
N GLY A 301 -56.84 34.97 27.68
CA GLY A 301 -57.17 36.29 28.22
C GLY A 301 -57.48 37.31 27.11
N TYR A 302 -56.63 37.37 26.08
CA TYR A 302 -56.81 38.23 24.91
C TYR A 302 -58.11 37.92 24.16
N GLU A 303 -58.38 36.65 23.84
CA GLU A 303 -59.58 36.23 23.11
C GLU A 303 -60.86 36.52 23.90
N LYS A 304 -60.84 36.32 25.23
CA LYS A 304 -61.95 36.73 26.11
C LYS A 304 -62.18 38.24 26.07
N ALA A 305 -61.12 39.04 26.15
CA ALA A 305 -61.22 40.50 26.12
C ALA A 305 -61.75 41.00 24.76
N VAL A 306 -61.31 40.40 23.65
CA VAL A 306 -61.80 40.70 22.30
C VAL A 306 -63.27 40.33 22.15
N ALA A 307 -63.68 39.15 22.62
CA ALA A 307 -65.08 38.71 22.54
C ALA A 307 -66.01 39.61 23.36
N GLN A 308 -65.61 39.99 24.59
CA GLN A 308 -66.35 40.93 25.43
C GLN A 308 -66.50 42.31 24.76
N ARG A 309 -65.41 42.84 24.18
CA ARG A 309 -65.45 44.10 23.43
C ARG A 309 -66.40 44.05 22.23
N GLN A 310 -66.55 42.88 21.61
CA GLN A 310 -67.42 42.68 20.45
C GLN A 310 -68.85 42.23 20.81
N GLY A 311 -69.20 42.12 22.10
CA GLY A 311 -70.51 41.63 22.55
C GLY A 311 -70.77 40.16 22.20
N ARG A 312 -69.71 39.38 21.95
CA ARG A 312 -69.79 37.95 21.58
C ARG A 312 -69.42 37.07 22.77
N ARG A 313 -69.93 35.84 22.79
CA ARG A 313 -69.44 34.83 23.74
C ARG A 313 -68.00 34.44 23.39
N PRO A 314 -67.09 34.34 24.37
CA PRO A 314 -65.72 33.90 24.13
C PRO A 314 -65.71 32.47 23.59
N ARG A 315 -64.89 32.21 22.58
CA ARG A 315 -64.53 30.85 22.18
C ARG A 315 -63.49 30.37 23.19
N THR A 316 -63.91 29.54 24.14
CA THR A 316 -62.99 28.87 25.07
C THR A 316 -62.68 27.48 24.56
N GLY A 317 -61.40 27.11 24.49
CA GLY A 317 -60.96 25.73 24.25
C GLY A 317 -60.27 25.46 22.92
N GLU A 318 -59.84 26.47 22.15
CA GLU A 318 -58.92 26.21 21.04
C GLU A 318 -57.54 25.84 21.61
N GLN A 319 -57.12 24.59 21.36
CA GLN A 319 -55.76 24.14 21.66
C GLN A 319 -54.76 24.98 20.87
N VAL A 320 -53.75 25.51 21.55
CA VAL A 320 -52.67 26.25 20.90
C VAL A 320 -51.69 25.24 20.32
N ALA A 321 -51.88 24.87 19.07
CA ALA A 321 -50.87 24.08 18.36
C ALA A 321 -49.67 24.98 18.02
N VAL A 322 -48.56 24.81 18.73
CA VAL A 322 -47.27 25.36 18.33
C VAL A 322 -46.66 24.38 17.33
N MET A 323 -46.71 24.72 16.03
CA MET A 323 -45.93 23.97 15.04
C MET A 323 -44.46 24.39 15.17
N LEU A 324 -43.64 23.50 15.73
CA LEU A 324 -42.20 23.58 15.58
C LEU A 324 -41.85 23.33 14.09
N PRO A 325 -40.72 23.87 13.58
CA PRO A 325 -40.17 23.40 12.32
C PRO A 325 -40.11 21.87 12.34
N GLY A 326 -40.44 21.20 11.25
CA GLY A 326 -40.41 19.73 11.21
C GLY A 326 -39.01 19.20 11.51
N ILE A 327 -38.77 18.79 12.75
CA ILE A 327 -37.53 18.15 13.19
C ILE A 327 -37.78 16.65 13.17
N LYS A 328 -37.07 15.94 12.28
CA LYS A 328 -37.10 14.48 12.22
C LYS A 328 -36.08 13.93 13.19
N PHE A 329 -36.55 13.27 14.24
CA PHE A 329 -35.70 12.56 15.19
C PHE A 329 -35.36 11.18 14.65
N HIS A 330 -34.11 10.77 14.83
CA HIS A 330 -33.67 9.45 14.42
C HIS A 330 -33.91 8.49 15.58
N HIS A 331 -34.79 7.49 15.40
CA HIS A 331 -34.98 6.46 16.41
C HIS A 331 -33.80 5.47 16.34
N TYR A 332 -32.85 5.59 17.26
CA TYR A 332 -31.76 4.63 17.41
C TYR A 332 -32.28 3.41 18.17
N ASN A 333 -32.80 2.40 17.46
CA ASN A 333 -33.04 1.10 18.09
C ASN A 333 -31.69 0.38 18.27
N THR A 334 -31.55 -0.47 19.30
CA THR A 334 -30.31 -1.19 19.66
C THR A 334 -29.76 -2.13 18.57
N ALA A 335 -30.46 -2.25 17.44
CA ALA A 335 -30.08 -3.04 16.27
C ALA A 335 -29.57 -2.22 15.06
N GLY A 336 -29.35 -0.90 15.19
CA GLY A 336 -28.72 -0.08 14.13
C GLY A 336 -29.61 0.28 12.93
N ASN A 337 -30.92 -0.03 12.97
CA ASN A 337 -31.86 0.42 11.94
C ASN A 337 -32.34 1.84 12.24
N VAL A 338 -32.09 2.76 11.30
CA VAL A 338 -32.59 4.14 11.34
C VAL A 338 -34.00 4.15 10.74
N HIS A 339 -35.00 4.38 11.58
CA HIS A 339 -36.33 4.76 11.12
C HIS A 339 -36.55 6.24 11.47
N GLY A 340 -36.80 7.05 10.44
CA GLY A 340 -37.24 8.43 10.66
C GLY A 340 -38.65 8.43 11.23
N VAL A 341 -38.82 9.00 12.41
CA VAL A 341 -40.15 9.19 13.00
C VAL A 341 -40.49 10.67 12.94
N ASP A 342 -41.58 10.99 12.24
CA ASP A 342 -42.15 12.33 12.25
C ASP A 342 -42.83 12.53 13.62
N VAL A 343 -42.09 13.14 14.56
CA VAL A 343 -42.66 13.52 15.86
C VAL A 343 -43.35 14.87 15.68
N THR A 344 -44.67 14.84 15.50
CA THR A 344 -45.49 16.04 15.65
C THR A 344 -45.79 16.23 17.12
N LEU A 345 -45.03 17.09 17.79
CA LEU A 345 -45.34 17.53 19.15
C LEU A 345 -46.64 18.35 19.12
N LYS A 346 -47.75 17.75 19.54
CA LYS A 346 -48.95 18.46 19.95
C LYS A 346 -48.80 18.77 21.44
N ILE A 347 -48.31 19.97 21.75
CA ILE A 347 -48.30 20.50 23.12
C ILE A 347 -49.62 21.21 23.36
#